data_AF-A0A060A0G8-F1
#
_entry.id   AF-A0A060A0G8-F1
#
_cell.length_a   1.000
_cell.length_b   1.000
_cell.length_c   1.000
_cell.angle_alpha   90.00
_cell.angle_beta   90.00
_cell.angle_gamma   90.00
#
_symmetry.space_group_name_H-M   'P 1'
#
loop_
_entity.id
_entity.type
_entity.pdbx_description
1 polymer ?
#
loop_
_entity_poly.entity_id
_entity_poly.type
_entity_poly.pdbx_seq_one_letter_code
_entity_poly.pdbx_strand_id
1 'polypeptide(L)'
;MFLHDVPVDTARGRALRADFFEHWQTHYAHMRKLLNGYMDVDDFIAVIKEADHSRLWSRGNLQEWEVPYIFLAWKEWAPVIKKKGQLLRPVWLRFWFDSRVRTLDDIWIRTQGDPRIIKAIYRNPARGGSPTLRHLVDTKTLYIDQAFLQAQYRPPVDYVVLKMRQAFPRDFP
;
A
#
# COMPACT_ATOMS: atom_id res chain seq x y z
N MET A 1 6.49 -8.54 19.84
CA MET A 1 5.30 -9.28 20.30
C MET A 1 4.17 -8.26 20.39
N PHE A 2 3.35 -8.13 19.34
CA PHE A 2 2.26 -7.15 19.31
C PHE A 2 1.07 -7.75 18.55
N LEU A 3 -0.13 -7.52 19.10
CA LEU A 3 -1.47 -7.95 18.66
C LEU A 3 -1.91 -9.32 19.20
N HIS A 4 -2.29 -9.37 20.48
CA HIS A 4 -2.91 -10.57 21.07
C HIS A 4 -4.42 -10.66 20.88
N ASP A 5 -5.11 -9.58 20.47
CA ASP A 5 -6.54 -9.63 20.18
C ASP A 5 -6.82 -9.25 18.73
N VAL A 6 -7.46 -10.18 18.02
CA VAL A 6 -7.92 -9.96 16.66
C VAL A 6 -9.12 -9.00 16.72
N PRO A 7 -9.08 -7.82 16.09
CA PRO A 7 -10.16 -6.84 16.16
C PRO A 7 -11.52 -7.46 15.75
N VAL A 8 -12.56 -7.20 16.53
CA VAL A 8 -13.94 -7.61 16.19
C VAL A 8 -14.41 -6.83 14.97
N ASP A 9 -15.23 -7.43 14.11
CA ASP A 9 -15.87 -6.70 13.00
C ASP A 9 -16.73 -5.54 13.54
N THR A 10 -16.48 -4.32 13.06
CA THR A 10 -17.17 -3.12 13.55
C THR A 10 -17.93 -2.44 12.43
N ALA A 11 -19.06 -1.79 12.77
CA ALA A 11 -19.80 -0.98 11.80
C ALA A 11 -18.92 0.09 11.13
N ARG A 12 -17.99 0.66 11.91
CA ARG A 12 -17.00 1.61 11.41
C ARG A 12 -16.02 0.97 10.42
N GLY A 13 -15.52 -0.23 10.70
CA GLY A 13 -14.63 -0.92 9.77
C GLY A 13 -15.32 -1.31 8.46
N ARG A 14 -16.59 -1.68 8.52
CA ARG A 14 -17.40 -1.89 7.32
C ARG A 14 -17.59 -0.60 6.51
N ALA A 15 -17.85 0.53 7.17
CA ALA A 15 -17.95 1.83 6.53
C ALA A 15 -16.62 2.23 5.86
N LEU A 16 -15.50 2.11 6.57
CA LEU A 16 -14.17 2.39 6.02
C LEU A 16 -13.86 1.54 4.78
N ARG A 17 -14.23 0.26 4.79
CA ARG A 17 -14.09 -0.61 3.62
C ARG A 17 -14.95 -0.12 2.46
N ALA A 18 -16.21 0.25 2.72
CA ALA A 18 -17.10 0.76 1.69
C ALA A 18 -16.53 2.03 1.05
N ASP A 19 -16.08 2.99 1.86
CA ASP A 19 -15.45 4.23 1.41
C ASP A 19 -14.20 3.93 0.55
N PHE A 20 -13.33 3.02 1.03
CA PHE A 20 -12.16 2.59 0.27
C PHE A 20 -12.52 2.01 -1.11
N PHE A 21 -13.58 1.21 -1.18
CA PHE A 21 -14.04 0.64 -2.45
C PHE A 21 -14.81 1.64 -3.32
N GLU A 22 -15.38 2.71 -2.76
CA GLU A 22 -15.90 3.82 -3.55
C GLU A 22 -14.75 4.54 -4.30
N HIS A 23 -13.63 4.77 -3.61
CA HIS A 23 -12.48 5.50 -4.16
C HIS A 23 -11.30 4.63 -4.63
N TRP A 24 -11.50 3.33 -4.82
CA TRP A 24 -10.41 2.38 -5.11
C TRP A 24 -9.53 2.77 -6.30
N GLN A 25 -10.10 3.43 -7.32
CA GLN A 25 -9.36 3.88 -8.50
C GLN A 25 -8.34 4.96 -8.14
N THR A 26 -8.73 5.88 -7.26
CA THR A 26 -7.90 6.95 -6.73
C THR A 26 -6.78 6.37 -5.86
N HIS A 27 -7.09 5.42 -4.99
CA HIS A 27 -6.11 4.66 -4.20
C HIS A 27 -5.09 3.95 -5.09
N TYR A 28 -5.57 3.21 -6.09
CA TYR A 28 -4.74 2.48 -7.04
C TYR A 28 -3.79 3.42 -7.79
N ALA A 29 -4.31 4.52 -8.33
CA ALA A 29 -3.53 5.49 -9.09
C ALA A 29 -2.49 6.20 -8.20
N HIS A 30 -2.86 6.56 -6.98
CA HIS A 30 -1.95 7.19 -6.01
C HIS A 30 -0.79 6.25 -5.64
N MET A 31 -1.08 5.02 -5.22
CA MET A 31 -0.05 4.03 -4.90
C MET A 31 0.83 3.73 -6.11
N ARG A 32 0.23 3.58 -7.30
CA ARG A 32 0.98 3.33 -8.52
C ARG A 32 1.94 4.48 -8.83
N LYS A 33 1.54 5.74 -8.62
CA LYS A 33 2.42 6.92 -8.73
C LYS A 33 3.59 6.82 -7.73
N LEU A 34 3.32 6.52 -6.46
CA LEU A 34 4.35 6.37 -5.43
C LEU A 34 5.31 5.20 -5.68
N LEU A 35 4.85 4.17 -6.40
CA LEU A 35 5.64 3.02 -6.86
C LEU A 35 6.30 3.24 -8.23
N ASN A 36 6.36 4.49 -8.74
CA ASN A 36 6.92 4.84 -10.06
C ASN A 36 6.27 4.08 -11.23
N GLY A 37 4.98 3.77 -11.14
CA GLY A 37 4.25 3.03 -12.18
C GLY A 37 4.37 1.51 -12.12
N TYR A 38 5.24 0.97 -11.24
CA TYR A 38 5.61 -0.45 -11.18
C TYR A 38 4.63 -1.36 -10.43
N MET A 39 3.51 -0.82 -9.96
CA MET A 39 2.44 -1.62 -9.35
C MET A 39 1.50 -2.14 -10.44
N ASP A 40 1.26 -3.45 -10.48
CA ASP A 40 0.15 -4.02 -11.24
C ASP A 40 -1.09 -4.21 -10.37
N VAL A 41 -2.19 -4.63 -10.99
CA VAL A 41 -3.46 -4.85 -10.30
C VAL A 41 -3.41 -6.04 -9.35
N ASP A 42 -2.63 -7.08 -9.66
CA ASP A 42 -2.52 -8.27 -8.81
C ASP A 42 -1.80 -7.93 -7.49
N ASP A 43 -0.78 -7.06 -7.55
CA ASP A 43 -0.15 -6.47 -6.38
C ASP A 43 -1.14 -5.71 -5.49
N PHE A 44 -2.01 -4.89 -6.08
CA PHE A 44 -3.01 -4.10 -5.36
C PHE A 44 -4.10 -4.99 -4.73
N ILE A 45 -4.59 -5.99 -5.48
CA ILE A 45 -5.52 -7.00 -4.96
C ILE A 45 -4.91 -7.75 -3.77
N ALA A 46 -3.62 -8.11 -3.87
CA ALA A 46 -2.95 -8.87 -2.82
C ALA A 46 -2.89 -8.09 -1.49
N VAL A 47 -2.58 -6.79 -1.52
CA VAL A 47 -2.53 -5.99 -0.28
C VAL A 47 -3.91 -5.75 0.33
N ILE A 48 -4.97 -5.64 -0.48
CA ILE A 48 -6.36 -5.55 0.02
C ILE A 48 -6.75 -6.87 0.70
N LYS A 49 -6.42 -8.02 0.11
CA LYS A 49 -6.67 -9.34 0.73
C LYS A 49 -5.90 -9.53 2.04
N GLU A 50 -4.68 -8.99 2.13
CA GLU A 50 -3.92 -8.98 3.39
C GLU A 50 -4.59 -8.08 4.43
N ALA A 51 -5.19 -6.95 4.01
CA ALA A 51 -5.98 -6.10 4.88
C ALA A 51 -7.21 -6.83 5.44
N ASP A 52 -7.87 -7.65 4.63
CA ASP A 52 -8.99 -8.52 5.06
C ASP A 52 -8.50 -9.54 6.10
N HIS A 53 -7.41 -10.24 5.80
CA HIS A 53 -6.85 -11.28 6.65
C HIS A 53 -6.35 -10.74 8.00
N SER A 54 -5.67 -9.60 7.99
CA SER A 54 -5.17 -8.92 9.19
C SER A 54 -6.23 -8.12 9.96
N ARG A 55 -7.47 -8.08 9.43
CA ARG A 55 -8.60 -7.27 9.89
C ARG A 55 -8.27 -5.79 10.03
N LEU A 56 -7.53 -5.24 9.07
CA LEU A 56 -7.12 -3.82 9.06
C LEU A 56 -8.31 -2.89 9.26
N TRP A 57 -9.40 -3.17 8.55
CA TRP A 57 -10.59 -2.31 8.50
C TRP A 57 -11.18 -2.06 9.89
N SER A 58 -11.06 -3.03 10.79
CA SER A 58 -11.58 -2.93 12.16
C SER A 58 -10.58 -2.40 13.18
N ARG A 59 -9.36 -2.03 12.76
CA ARG A 59 -8.35 -1.44 13.64
C ARG A 59 -8.69 0.03 13.92
N GLY A 60 -8.39 0.46 15.13
CA GLY A 60 -8.85 1.72 15.71
C GLY A 60 -8.60 2.95 14.83
N ASN A 61 -9.59 3.86 14.83
CA ASN A 61 -9.61 5.21 14.25
C ASN A 61 -8.98 5.45 12.87
N LEU A 62 -8.83 4.40 12.03
CA LEU A 62 -8.27 4.50 10.70
C LEU A 62 -9.14 5.38 9.79
N GLN A 63 -8.52 6.33 9.10
CA GLN A 63 -9.11 7.14 8.04
C GLN A 63 -8.75 6.54 6.68
N GLU A 64 -9.60 6.76 5.68
CA GLU A 64 -9.44 6.15 4.36
C GLU A 64 -8.11 6.51 3.69
N TRP A 65 -7.67 7.77 3.79
CA TRP A 65 -6.42 8.24 3.17
C TRP A 65 -5.16 7.56 3.74
N GLU A 66 -5.24 6.95 4.92
CA GLU A 66 -4.11 6.26 5.55
C GLU A 66 -3.88 4.86 4.97
N VAL A 67 -4.95 4.23 4.47
CA VAL A 67 -4.93 2.83 4.00
C VAL A 67 -3.88 2.59 2.92
N PRO A 68 -3.77 3.42 1.85
CA PRO A 68 -2.75 3.22 0.81
C PRO A 68 -1.32 3.29 1.34
N TYR A 69 -1.06 4.14 2.33
CA TYR A 69 0.27 4.29 2.93
C TYR A 69 0.65 3.08 3.79
N ILE A 70 -0.32 2.53 4.53
CA ILE A 70 -0.14 1.27 5.26
C ILE A 70 0.20 0.14 4.28
N PHE A 71 -0.53 0.03 3.17
CA PHE A 71 -0.27 -1.01 2.15
C PHE A 71 1.14 -0.91 1.57
N LEU A 72 1.64 0.31 1.32
CA LEU A 72 3.01 0.52 0.85
C LEU A 72 4.04 -0.01 1.85
N ALA A 73 3.83 0.22 3.15
CA ALA A 73 4.74 -0.19 4.22
C ALA A 73 4.66 -1.69 4.56
N TRP A 74 3.50 -2.32 4.40
CA TRP A 74 3.31 -3.74 4.71
C TRP A 74 3.98 -4.69 3.72
N LYS A 75 3.98 -4.33 2.44
CA LYS A 75 4.47 -5.20 1.39
C LYS A 75 5.92 -4.91 1.05
N GLU A 76 6.72 -5.96 0.91
CA GLU A 76 7.97 -5.87 0.17
C GLU A 76 7.69 -5.91 -1.33
N TRP A 77 8.00 -4.84 -2.05
CA TRP A 77 7.72 -4.72 -3.48
C TRP A 77 8.88 -5.27 -4.30
N ALA A 78 8.99 -6.60 -4.31
CA ALA A 78 10.05 -7.33 -5.01
C ALA A 78 9.93 -7.21 -6.56
N PRO A 79 11.03 -7.32 -7.33
CA PRO A 79 11.03 -7.29 -8.78
C PRO A 79 10.07 -8.31 -9.38
N VAL A 80 9.39 -7.88 -10.43
CA VAL A 80 8.45 -8.74 -11.17
C VAL A 80 8.98 -8.91 -12.57
N ILE A 81 9.46 -10.12 -12.85
CA ILE A 81 9.92 -10.56 -14.17
C ILE A 81 8.79 -11.36 -14.81
N LYS A 82 8.18 -10.86 -15.89
CA LYS A 82 7.13 -11.60 -16.60
C LYS A 82 7.72 -12.64 -17.54
N LYS A 83 6.92 -13.67 -17.88
CA LYS A 83 7.26 -14.64 -18.93
C LYS A 83 7.58 -13.87 -20.22
N LYS A 84 8.70 -14.21 -20.87
CA LYS A 84 9.36 -13.48 -21.98
C LYS A 84 10.34 -12.35 -21.59
N GLY A 85 10.75 -12.26 -20.33
CA GLY A 85 11.82 -11.34 -19.91
C GLY A 85 11.41 -9.86 -19.81
N GLN A 86 10.12 -9.55 -19.99
CA GLN A 86 9.61 -8.21 -19.75
C GLN A 86 9.59 -7.92 -18.26
N LEU A 87 10.37 -6.93 -17.85
CA LEU A 87 10.54 -6.54 -16.46
C LEU A 87 9.47 -5.49 -16.11
N LEU A 88 8.47 -5.89 -15.32
CA LEU A 88 7.41 -4.98 -14.88
C LEU A 88 7.92 -4.06 -13.76
N ARG A 89 8.68 -4.64 -12.83
CA ARG A 89 9.33 -3.92 -11.73
C ARG A 89 10.80 -4.36 -11.68
N PRO A 90 11.77 -3.49 -12.02
CA PRO A 90 13.18 -3.88 -12.11
C PRO A 90 13.93 -3.87 -10.77
N VAL A 91 13.38 -3.17 -9.79
CA VAL A 91 14.01 -2.87 -8.51
C VAL A 91 13.16 -3.35 -7.35
N TRP A 92 13.79 -3.57 -6.21
CA TRP A 92 13.09 -3.74 -4.94
C TRP A 92 12.71 -2.36 -4.41
N LEU A 93 11.45 -2.20 -4.00
CA LEU A 93 11.01 -1.01 -3.27
C LEU A 93 10.56 -1.43 -1.87
N ARG A 94 11.02 -0.69 -0.85
CA ARG A 94 10.55 -0.82 0.52
C ARG A 94 10.11 0.55 1.03
N PHE A 95 9.08 0.57 1.85
CA PHE A 95 8.55 1.79 2.44
C PHE A 95 8.51 1.62 3.95
N TRP A 96 8.80 2.70 4.65
CA TRP A 96 8.76 2.77 6.10
C TRP A 96 8.28 4.16 6.48
N PHE A 97 7.51 4.26 7.56
CA PHE A 97 7.27 5.56 8.17
C PHE A 97 8.58 6.08 8.81
N ASP A 98 8.82 7.38 8.73
CA ASP A 98 9.98 8.03 9.36
C ASP A 98 10.03 7.68 10.86
N SER A 99 11.22 7.38 11.41
CA SER A 99 11.45 6.86 12.77
C SER A 99 11.05 7.78 13.92
N ARG A 100 10.56 8.99 13.62
CA ARG A 100 9.74 9.77 14.56
C ARG A 100 8.40 9.09 14.90
N VAL A 101 7.99 8.14 14.09
CA VAL A 101 6.93 7.16 14.32
C VAL A 101 7.60 5.88 14.86
N ARG A 102 7.61 5.67 16.18
CA ARG A 102 8.34 4.54 16.81
C ARG A 102 7.52 3.25 16.85
N THR A 103 6.19 3.35 16.69
CA THR A 103 5.21 2.27 16.67
C THR A 103 4.06 2.62 15.71
N LEU A 104 3.24 1.63 15.30
CA LEU A 104 2.02 1.92 14.52
C LEU A 104 1.17 2.97 15.25
N ASP A 105 1.05 2.85 16.58
CA ASP A 105 0.36 3.75 17.51
C ASP A 105 0.87 5.20 17.52
N ASP A 106 2.11 5.45 17.11
CA ASP A 106 2.65 6.81 17.01
C ASP A 106 2.16 7.57 15.77
N ILE A 107 1.72 6.86 14.72
CA ILE A 107 0.94 7.47 13.62
C ILE A 107 -0.41 7.95 14.16
N TRP A 108 -0.99 7.15 15.08
CA TRP A 108 -2.39 7.23 15.51
C TRP A 108 -2.64 8.24 16.65
N ILE A 109 -1.68 8.50 17.54
CA ILE A 109 -1.94 9.20 18.82
C ILE A 109 -1.11 10.49 19.01
N ARG A 110 0.10 10.61 18.44
CA ARG A 110 1.01 11.73 18.72
C ARG A 110 1.75 12.24 17.48
N THR A 111 1.08 13.05 16.68
CA THR A 111 1.70 13.79 15.56
C THR A 111 2.54 14.96 16.08
N GLN A 112 3.71 14.69 16.67
CA GLN A 112 4.74 15.72 16.79
C GLN A 112 5.56 15.78 15.49
N GLY A 113 5.03 16.53 14.51
CA GLY A 113 5.62 16.79 13.19
C GLY A 113 4.82 16.21 12.02
N ASP A 114 5.08 16.69 10.81
CA ASP A 114 4.42 16.20 9.59
C ASP A 114 4.83 14.75 9.32
N PRO A 115 3.89 13.79 9.24
CA PRO A 115 4.21 12.40 9.01
C PRO A 115 4.79 12.19 7.60
N ARG A 116 5.83 11.36 7.50
CA ARG A 116 6.62 11.12 6.28
C ARG A 116 6.84 9.64 6.06
N ILE A 117 6.99 9.27 4.79
CA ILE A 117 7.34 7.91 4.38
C ILE A 117 8.69 7.95 3.69
N ILE A 118 9.59 7.09 4.11
CA ILE A 118 10.86 6.86 3.44
C ILE A 118 10.66 5.72 2.45
N LYS A 119 10.92 6.00 1.17
CA LYS A 119 10.98 5.02 0.09
C LYS A 119 12.44 4.65 -0.17
N ALA A 120 12.79 3.39 0.05
CA ALA A 120 14.11 2.85 -0.24
C ALA A 120 14.09 2.02 -1.54
N ILE A 121 15.05 2.27 -2.41
CA ILE A 121 15.19 1.61 -3.71
C ILE A 121 16.42 0.71 -3.66
N TYR A 122 16.25 -0.57 -3.96
CA TYR A 122 17.35 -1.54 -3.96
C TYR A 122 17.50 -2.22 -5.33
N ARG A 123 18.74 -2.55 -5.70
CA ARG A 123 19.03 -3.44 -6.82
C ARG A 123 18.56 -4.85 -6.48
N ASN A 124 18.19 -5.62 -7.50
CA ASN A 124 17.88 -7.03 -7.33
C ASN A 124 19.17 -7.82 -7.01
N PRO A 125 19.23 -8.63 -5.93
CA PRO A 125 20.38 -9.47 -5.65
C PRO A 125 20.63 -10.51 -6.75
N ALA A 126 21.86 -10.58 -7.29
CA ALA A 126 22.19 -11.49 -8.38
C ALA A 126 22.09 -12.98 -8.00
N ARG A 127 22.27 -13.32 -6.72
CA ARG A 127 22.21 -14.69 -6.19
C ARG A 127 20.82 -15.07 -5.65
N GLY A 128 19.80 -14.26 -5.91
CA GLY A 128 18.46 -14.41 -5.33
C GLY A 128 18.38 -13.97 -3.87
N GLY A 129 17.17 -14.03 -3.30
CA GLY A 129 16.87 -13.59 -1.93
C GLY A 129 16.48 -12.12 -1.80
N SER A 130 16.32 -11.66 -0.56
CA SER A 130 15.93 -10.28 -0.25
C SER A 130 17.15 -9.33 -0.19
N PRO A 131 17.01 -8.06 -0.60
CA PRO A 131 18.09 -7.10 -0.63
C PRO A 131 18.48 -6.67 0.78
N THR A 132 19.78 -6.41 0.90
CA THR A 132 20.44 -5.86 2.09
C THR A 132 20.92 -4.44 1.81
N LEU A 133 21.51 -3.76 2.80
CA LEU A 133 22.10 -2.42 2.64
C LEU A 133 23.09 -2.31 1.48
N ARG A 134 23.82 -3.40 1.14
CA ARG A 134 24.74 -3.43 0.00
C ARG A 134 24.06 -3.24 -1.35
N HIS A 135 22.74 -3.48 -1.40
CA HIS A 135 21.93 -3.35 -2.60
C HIS A 135 21.19 -2.00 -2.64
N LEU A 136 21.27 -1.18 -1.58
CA LEU A 136 20.59 0.11 -1.51
C LEU A 136 21.16 1.04 -2.59
N VAL A 137 20.28 1.59 -3.40
CA VAL A 137 20.62 2.53 -4.48
C VAL A 137 20.33 3.96 -4.06
N ASP A 138 19.14 4.18 -3.50
CA ASP A 138 18.61 5.50 -3.24
C ASP A 138 17.56 5.44 -2.12
N THR A 139 17.39 6.54 -1.42
CA THR A 139 16.32 6.76 -0.45
C THR A 139 15.64 8.09 -0.73
N LYS A 140 14.31 8.07 -0.78
CA LYS A 140 13.50 9.26 -1.00
C LYS A 140 12.58 9.47 0.18
N THR A 141 12.50 10.71 0.64
CA THR A 141 11.46 11.11 1.60
C THR A 141 10.24 11.54 0.82
N LEU A 142 9.09 10.94 1.14
CA LEU A 142 7.79 11.24 0.58
C LEU A 142 6.93 11.87 1.67
N TYR A 143 6.31 12.99 1.35
CA TYR A 143 5.33 13.63 2.22
C TYR A 143 3.98 12.93 2.06
N ILE A 144 3.27 12.75 3.17
CA ILE A 144 1.91 12.23 3.17
C ILE A 144 0.99 13.31 2.59
N ASP A 145 0.32 12.98 1.51
CA ASP A 145 -0.70 13.82 0.88
C ASP A 145 -2.07 13.36 1.40
N GLN A 146 -2.59 14.01 2.43
CA GLN A 146 -3.90 13.64 2.99
C GLN A 146 -5.07 13.98 2.06
N ALA A 147 -4.83 14.81 1.05
CA ALA A 147 -5.84 15.30 0.12
C ALA A 147 -5.87 14.52 -1.21
N PHE A 148 -5.08 13.44 -1.36
CA PHE A 148 -5.00 12.73 -2.64
C PHE A 148 -6.35 12.17 -3.11
N LEU A 149 -7.29 11.94 -2.20
CA LEU A 149 -8.66 11.51 -2.51
C LEU A 149 -9.43 12.53 -3.36
N GLN A 150 -9.09 13.82 -3.24
CA GLN A 150 -9.66 14.91 -4.02
C GLN A 150 -8.95 15.10 -5.37
N ALA A 151 -7.80 14.46 -5.56
CA ALA A 151 -7.01 14.62 -6.78
C ALA A 151 -7.65 13.85 -7.94
N GLN A 152 -7.67 14.47 -9.12
CA GLN A 152 -8.15 13.83 -10.32
C GLN A 152 -7.06 12.92 -10.91
N TYR A 153 -7.33 11.61 -10.91
CA TYR A 153 -6.48 10.62 -11.59
C TYR A 153 -7.11 10.16 -12.89
N ARG A 154 -6.27 9.69 -13.82
CA ARG A 154 -6.77 8.99 -15.00
C ARG A 154 -7.38 7.65 -14.55
N PRO A 155 -8.60 7.32 -15.02
CA PRO A 155 -9.20 6.02 -14.76
C PRO A 155 -8.26 4.88 -15.19
N PRO A 156 -8.24 3.76 -14.44
CA PRO A 156 -7.49 2.59 -14.84
C PRO A 156 -8.11 1.97 -16.11
N VAL A 157 -7.30 1.24 -16.88
CA VAL A 157 -7.78 0.53 -18.08
C VAL A 157 -8.76 -0.59 -17.70
N ASP A 158 -9.67 -0.94 -18.63
CA ASP A 158 -10.76 -1.90 -18.40
C ASP A 158 -10.30 -3.25 -17.81
N TYR A 159 -9.13 -3.73 -18.23
CA TYR A 159 -8.54 -4.95 -17.67
C TYR A 159 -8.36 -4.88 -16.14
N VAL A 160 -7.92 -3.73 -15.62
CA VAL A 160 -7.73 -3.51 -14.18
C VAL A 160 -9.09 -3.48 -13.46
N VAL A 161 -10.09 -2.82 -14.05
CA VAL A 161 -11.45 -2.78 -13.52
C VAL A 161 -12.06 -4.18 -13.46
N LEU A 162 -11.92 -4.97 -14.54
CA LEU A 162 -12.39 -6.35 -14.61
C LEU A 162 -11.75 -7.21 -13.52
N LYS A 163 -10.43 -7.10 -13.33
CA LYS A 163 -9.69 -7.84 -12.29
C LYS A 163 -10.15 -7.49 -10.88
N MET A 164 -10.39 -6.20 -10.61
CA MET A 164 -10.90 -5.75 -9.32
C MET A 164 -12.30 -6.30 -9.03
N ARG A 165 -13.22 -6.21 -10.00
CA ARG A 165 -14.58 -6.77 -9.88
C ARG A 165 -14.58 -8.29 -9.66
N GLN A 166 -13.70 -9.01 -10.36
CA GLN A 166 -13.54 -10.45 -10.17
C GLN A 166 -13.00 -10.81 -8.79
N ALA A 167 -12.07 -10.01 -8.26
CA ALA A 167 -11.45 -10.26 -6.97
C ALA A 167 -12.36 -9.92 -5.77
N PHE A 168 -13.21 -8.90 -5.92
CA PHE A 168 -14.05 -8.35 -4.84
C PHE A 168 -15.52 -8.17 -5.27
N PRO A 169 -16.21 -9.22 -5.74
CA PRO A 169 -17.52 -9.09 -6.38
C PRO A 169 -18.63 -8.53 -5.47
N ARG A 170 -18.43 -8.52 -4.13
CA ARG A 170 -19.39 -7.98 -3.16
C ARG A 170 -19.20 -6.50 -2.88
N ASP A 171 -18.06 -5.94 -3.25
CA ASP A 171 -17.68 -4.55 -2.98
C ASP A 171 -17.88 -3.65 -4.21
N PHE A 172 -18.33 -4.22 -5.33
CA PHE A 172 -18.74 -3.51 -6.53
C PHE A 172 -20.24 -3.75 -6.77
N PRO A 173 -21.03 -2.69 -7.03
CA PRO A 173 -22.43 -2.83 -7.41
C PRO A 173 -22.59 -3.51 -8.79
#